data_AF-A0A8T3LN54-F1
#
_entry.id   AF-A0A8T3LN54-F1
#
_cell.length_a   1.000
_cell.length_b   1.000
_cell.length_c   1.000
_cell.angle_alpha   90.00
_cell.angle_beta   90.00
_cell.angle_gamma   90.00
#
_symmetry.space_group_name_H-M   'P 1'
#
loop_
_entity.id
_entity.type
_entity.pdbx_description
1 polymer ?
#
loop_
_entity_poly.entity_id
_entity_poly.type
_entity_poly.pdbx_seq_one_letter_code
_entity_poly.pdbx_strand_id
1 'polypeptide(L)' 'MSKDWVRWHGQYERDTPLRQRLAIVQRLIGDVLAARSEALLRAISVCSGDGRDLLGALAQSSGRERV' A
#
# COMPACT_ATOMS: atom_id res chain seq x y z
N MET A 1 -8.25 19.51 18.73
CA MET A 1 -8.05 18.50 17.67
C MET A 1 -8.32 17.12 18.26
N SER A 2 -9.34 16.39 17.79
CA SER A 2 -9.57 15.03 18.32
C SER A 2 -8.48 14.10 17.78
N LYS A 3 -7.66 13.55 18.68
CA LYS A 3 -6.62 12.54 18.40
C LYS A 3 -7.23 11.15 18.16
N ASP A 4 -8.41 11.11 17.56
CA ASP A 4 -9.15 9.88 17.34
C ASP A 4 -8.54 9.17 16.13
N TRP A 5 -7.55 8.33 16.43
CA TRP A 5 -6.86 7.53 15.43
C TRP A 5 -7.83 6.64 14.66
N VAL A 6 -8.84 6.06 15.32
CA VAL A 6 -9.82 5.16 14.69
C VAL A 6 -10.65 5.92 13.64
N ARG A 7 -11.15 7.11 14.00
CA ARG A 7 -11.93 7.95 13.09
C ARG A 7 -11.12 8.43 11.88
N TRP A 8 -9.85 8.81 12.10
CA TRP A 8 -8.95 9.19 11.02
C TRP A 8 -8.62 7.99 10.12
N HIS A 9 -8.31 6.84 10.72
CA HIS A 9 -7.93 5.61 10.03
C HIS A 9 -9.07 5.05 9.16
N GLY A 10 -10.31 5.12 9.64
CA GLY A 10 -11.49 4.72 8.87
C GLY A 10 -11.73 5.54 7.59
N GLN A 11 -11.05 6.67 7.39
CA GLN A 11 -11.17 7.45 6.15
C GLN A 11 -10.57 6.74 4.93
N TYR A 12 -9.63 5.82 5.14
CA TYR A 12 -9.05 5.04 4.03
C TYR A 12 -10.05 4.05 3.40
N GLU A 13 -11.12 3.68 4.10
CA GLU A 13 -12.17 2.79 3.60
C GLU A 13 -13.29 3.54 2.86
N ARG A 14 -13.21 4.88 2.79
CA ARG A 14 -14.22 5.76 2.19
C ARG A 14 -13.63 6.49 0.99
N ASP A 15 -14.48 7.07 0.15
CA ASP A 15 -14.02 7.92 -0.96
C ASP A 15 -13.50 9.26 -0.44
N THR A 16 -12.24 9.24 0.02
CA THR A 16 -11.54 10.40 0.60
C THR A 16 -10.17 10.56 -0.06
N PRO A 17 -9.55 11.73 0.05
CA PRO A 17 -8.17 11.94 -0.41
C PRO A 17 -7.17 10.93 0.19
N LEU A 18 -7.43 10.37 1.38
CA LEU A 18 -6.57 9.34 1.98
C LEU A 18 -6.65 8.01 1.22
N ARG A 19 -7.84 7.59 0.78
CA ARG A 19 -8.01 6.41 -0.08
C ARG A 19 -7.39 6.62 -1.46
N GLN A 20 -7.55 7.79 -2.05
CA GLN A 20 -6.93 8.13 -3.34
C GLN A 20 -5.40 8.12 -3.24
N ARG A 21 -4.84 8.76 -2.19
CA ARG A 21 -3.40 8.71 -1.90
C ARG A 21 -2.93 7.27 -1.75
N LEU A 22 -3.64 6.44 -0.98
CA LEU A 22 -3.30 5.02 -0.79
C LEU A 22 -3.21 4.28 -2.14
N ALA A 23 -4.21 4.43 -3.00
CA ALA A 23 -4.23 3.78 -4.31
C ALA A 23 -3.04 4.22 -5.20
N ILE A 24 -2.69 5.52 -5.17
CA ILE A 24 -1.53 6.05 -5.89
C ILE A 24 -0.23 5.44 -5.36
N VAL A 25 -0.04 5.42 -4.04
CA VAL A 25 1.18 4.88 -3.42
C VAL A 25 1.31 3.37 -3.70
N GLN A 26 0.22 2.61 -3.57
CA GLN A 26 0.22 1.19 -3.89
C GLN A 26 0.57 0.93 -5.36
N ARG A 27 0.05 1.73 -6.30
CA ARG A 27 0.42 1.63 -7.72
C ARG A 27 1.92 1.88 -7.92
N LEU A 28 2.46 2.96 -7.37
CA LEU A 28 3.88 3.29 -7.52
C LEU A 28 4.79 2.20 -6.94
N ILE A 29 4.43 1.63 -5.79
CA ILE A 29 5.14 0.47 -5.23
C ILE A 29 5.07 -0.71 -6.19
N GLY A 30 3.88 -1.03 -6.71
CA GLY A 30 3.68 -2.11 -7.68
C GLY A 30 4.51 -1.93 -8.95
N ASP A 31 4.57 -0.71 -9.49
CA ASP A 31 5.36 -0.39 -10.68
C ASP A 31 6.87 -0.59 -10.43
N VAL A 32 7.36 -0.17 -9.24
CA VAL A 32 8.76 -0.40 -8.85
C VAL A 32 9.04 -1.89 -8.69
N LEU A 33 8.14 -2.66 -8.08
CA LEU A 33 8.30 -4.11 -7.91
C LEU A 33 8.26 -4.84 -9.25
N ALA A 34 7.38 -4.46 -10.17
CA ALA A 34 7.28 -5.07 -11.50
C ALA A 34 8.49 -4.79 -12.40
N ALA A 35 9.21 -3.68 -12.17
CA ALA A 35 10.43 -3.36 -12.89
C ALA A 35 11.67 -4.12 -12.38
N ARG A 36 11.55 -4.84 -11.26
CA ARG A 36 12.63 -5.65 -10.68
C ARG A 36 12.64 -7.04 -11.31
N SER A 37 13.83 -7.53 -11.66
CA SER A 37 14.05 -8.85 -12.24
C SER A 37 14.62 -9.85 -11.23
N GLU A 38 14.85 -9.40 -10.00
CA GLU A 38 15.41 -10.21 -8.93
C GLU A 38 14.41 -11.28 -8.46
N ALA A 39 14.86 -12.54 -8.42
CA ALA A 39 14.05 -13.67 -7.94
C ALA A 39 13.67 -13.57 -6.44
N LEU A 40 14.37 -12.74 -5.67
CA LEU A 40 14.05 -12.47 -4.27
C LEU A 40 14.31 -10.99 -3.94
N LEU A 41 13.25 -10.29 -3.54
CA LEU A 41 13.32 -8.91 -3.07
C LEU A 41 13.12 -8.85 -1.56
N ARG A 42 13.92 -8.01 -0.89
CA ARG A 42 13.79 -7.69 0.53
C ARG A 42 13.54 -6.21 0.69
N ALA A 43 12.49 -5.83 1.41
CA ALA A 43 12.11 -4.44 1.62
C ALA A 43 12.01 -4.12 3.13
N ILE A 44 12.40 -2.91 3.48
CA ILE A 44 12.16 -2.31 4.81
C ILE A 44 11.22 -1.12 4.58
N SER A 45 10.09 -1.12 5.29
CA SER A 45 9.15 0.00 5.26
C SER A 45 9.21 0.71 6.61
N VAL A 46 9.52 2.01 6.57
CA VAL A 46 9.73 2.85 7.75
C VAL A 46 8.47 3.69 7.98
N CYS A 47 8.04 3.82 9.23
CA CYS A 47 6.83 4.57 9.61
C CYS A 47 5.56 4.07 8.90
N SER A 48 5.46 2.77 8.69
CA SER A 48 4.46 2.15 7.81
C SER A 48 3.01 2.28 8.29
N GLY A 49 2.79 2.77 9.52
CA GLY A 49 1.49 2.73 10.16
C GLY A 49 0.97 1.29 10.21
N ASP A 50 -0.19 1.05 9.61
CA ASP A 50 -0.79 -0.29 9.49
C ASP A 50 -0.31 -1.08 8.25
N GLY A 51 0.65 -0.55 7.51
CA GLY A 51 1.35 -1.26 6.44
C GLY A 51 0.58 -1.38 5.12
N ARG A 52 -0.61 -0.76 5.00
CA ARG A 52 -1.49 -0.88 3.83
C ARG A 52 -0.87 -0.43 2.51
N ASP A 53 0.10 0.49 2.56
CA ASP A 53 0.82 0.97 1.37
C ASP A 53 1.61 -0.21 0.74
N LEU A 54 2.47 -0.89 1.50
CA LEU A 54 3.31 -1.99 0.98
C LEU A 54 2.56 -3.34 0.92
N LEU A 55 1.90 -3.74 2.00
CA LEU A 55 1.21 -5.04 2.05
C LEU A 55 0.05 -5.09 1.06
N GLY A 56 -0.66 -3.97 0.89
CA GLY A 56 -1.73 -3.88 -0.09
C GLY A 56 -1.23 -3.97 -1.53
N ALA A 57 -0.06 -3.39 -1.84
CA ALA A 57 0.56 -3.54 -3.16
C ALA A 57 1.01 -4.99 -3.43
N LEU A 58 1.64 -5.64 -2.44
CA LEU A 58 2.07 -7.04 -2.55
C LEU A 58 0.90 -8.01 -2.72
N ALA A 59 -0.21 -7.78 -2.01
CA ALA A 59 -1.42 -8.59 -2.17
C ALA A 59 -2.01 -8.49 -3.59
N GLN A 60 -1.94 -7.30 -4.21
CA GLN A 60 -2.38 -7.08 -5.59
C GLN A 60 -1.44 -7.75 -6.61
N SER A 61 -0.12 -7.74 -6.37
CA SER A 61 0.85 -8.37 -7.29
C SER A 61 0.83 -9.89 -7.25
N SER A 62 0.62 -10.51 -6.08
CA SER A 62 0.54 -11.98 -5.96
C SER A 62 -0.65 -12.58 -6.72
N GLY A 63 -1.69 -11.78 -6.99
CA GLY A 63 -2.80 -12.19 -7.86
C GLY A 63 -2.46 -12.13 -9.36
N ARG A 64 -1.42 -11.36 -9.75
CA ARG A 64 -1.02 -11.14 -11.15
C ARG A 64 -0.09 -12.24 -11.69
N GLU A 65 0.64 -12.92 -10.82
CA GLU A 65 1.56 -14.02 -11.18
C GLU A 65 0.83 -15.36 -11.42
N ARG A 66 -0.46 -15.47 -11.05
CA ARG A 66 -1.29 -16.69 -11.21
C ARG A 66 -2.15 -16.73 -12.49
N VAL A 67 -1.81 -15.97 -13.53
CA VAL A 67 -2.53 -15.96 -14.82
C VAL A 67 -1.68 -16.57 -15.91
#